data_AF-A0A438BXL1-F1
#
_entry.id   AF-A0A438BXL1-F1
#
_cell.length_a   1.000
_cell.length_b   1.000
_cell.length_c   1.000
_cell.angle_alpha   90.00
_cell.angle_beta   90.00
_cell.angle_gamma   90.00
#
_symmetry.space_group_name_H-M   'P 1'
#
loop_
_entity.id
_entity.type
_entity.pdbx_description
1 polymer ?
#
loop_
_entity_poly.entity_id
_entity_poly.type
_entity_poly.pdbx_seq_one_letter_code
_entity_poly.pdbx_strand_id
1 'polypeptide(L)' 'MLDQLRLSKLEMLKRRGKGPPKKGQGKRAAKRNK' A
#
# COMPACT_ATOMS: atom_id res chain seq x y z
N MET A 1 17.91 -5.45 13.01
CA MET A 1 16.97 -6.55 12.66
C MET A 1 15.56 -6.08 12.28
N LEU A 2 14.99 -5.07 12.95
CA LEU A 2 13.62 -4.59 12.68
C LEU A 2 13.36 -4.18 11.23
N ASP A 3 14.34 -3.55 10.57
CA ASP A 3 14.21 -3.09 9.19
C ASP A 3 14.09 -4.22 8.16
N GLN A 4 14.76 -5.35 8.39
CA GLN A 4 14.68 -6.52 7.50
C GLN A 4 13.25 -7.09 7.48
N LEU A 5 12.61 -7.16 8.67
CA LEU A 5 11.23 -7.62 8.80
C LEU A 5 10.24 -6.64 8.17
N ARG A 6 10.49 -5.33 8.32
CA ARG A 6 9.68 -4.27 7.71
C ARG A 6 9.72 -4.34 6.18
N LEU A 7 10.92 -4.49 5.62
CA LEU A 7 11.13 -4.58 4.17
C LEU A 7 10.53 -5.88 3.59
N SER A 8 10.78 -7.02 4.23
CA SER A 8 10.21 -8.32 3.82
C SER A 8 8.67 -8.31 3.83
N LYS A 9 8.06 -7.73 4.88
CA LYS A 9 6.61 -7.55 4.95
C LYS A 9 6.09 -6.68 3.80
N LEU A 10 6.79 -5.59 3.48
CA LEU A 10 6.41 -4.70 2.38
C LEU A 10 6.48 -5.39 1.02
N GLU A 11 7.53 -6.17 0.76
CA GLU A 11 7.65 -6.93 -0.50
C GLU A 11 6.54 -7.97 -0.66
N MET A 12 6.23 -8.72 0.41
CA MET A 12 5.16 -9.70 0.39
C MET A 12 3.80 -9.07 0.07
N LEU A 13 3.49 -7.90 0.65
CA LEU A 13 2.24 -7.19 0.40
C LEU A 13 2.13 -6.69 -1.05
N LYS A 14 3.23 -6.21 -1.64
CA LYS A 14 3.29 -5.79 -3.05
C LYS A 14 3.01 -6.95 -4.00
N ARG A 15 3.65 -8.11 -3.80
CA ARG A 15 3.43 -9.31 -4.64
C ARG A 15 1.97 -9.79 -4.61
N ARG A 16 1.29 -9.62 -3.48
CA ARG A 16 -0.11 -10.05 -3.29
C ARG A 16 -1.15 -9.01 -3.76
N GLY A 17 -0.72 -7.86 -4.29
CA GLY A 17 -1.63 -6.76 -4.63
C GLY A 17 -2.34 -6.12 -3.41
N LYS A 18 -1.90 -6.46 -2.19
CA LYS A 18 -2.40 -5.90 -0.92
C LYS A 18 -1.48 -4.80 -0.39
N GLY A 19 -0.68 -4.22 -1.29
CA GLY A 19 0.15 -3.07 -0.99
C GLY A 19 -0.71 -1.86 -0.61
N PRO A 20 -0.13 -0.89 0.12
CA PRO A 20 -0.82 0.37 0.34
C PRO A 20 -1.19 0.99 -1.01
N PRO A 21 -2.39 1.59 -1.14
CA PRO A 21 -2.79 2.23 -2.38
C PRO A 21 -1.87 3.41 -2.70
N LYS A 22 -1.76 3.77 -3.98
CA LYS A 22 -1.00 4.96 -4.39
C LYS A 22 -1.61 6.20 -3.72
N LYS A 23 -0.76 7.16 -3.36
CA LYS A 23 -1.20 8.45 -2.79
C LYS A 23 -2.27 9.07 -3.69
N GLY A 24 -3.41 9.45 -3.10
CA GLY A 24 -4.57 9.98 -3.84
C GLY A 24 -5.48 8.91 -4.46
N GLN A 25 -5.20 7.62 -4.24
CA GLN A 25 -6.11 6.52 -4.58
C GLN A 25 -6.72 5.96 -3.30
N GLY A 26 -8.04 5.97 -3.22
CA GLY A 26 -8.78 5.49 -2.06
C GLY A 26 -10.24 5.87 -2.16
N LYS A 27 -11.09 5.16 -1.41
CA LYS A 27 -12.56 5.36 -1.46
C LYS A 27 -12.98 6.81 -1.29
N ARG A 28 -12.23 7.60 -0.49
CA ARG A 28 -12.50 9.03 -0.27
C ARG A 28 -11.97 9.92 -1.42
N ALA A 29 -10.83 9.58 -2.01
CA ALA A 29 -10.26 10.35 -3.12
C ALA A 29 -11.04 10.12 -4.43
N ALA A 30 -11.47 8.89 -4.70
CA ALA A 30 -12.34 8.58 -5.84
C ALA A 30 -13.68 9.32 -5.80
N LYS A 31 -14.20 9.60 -4.59
CA LYS A 31 -15.44 10.36 -4.39
C LYS A 31 -15.28 11.88 -4.51
N ARG A 32 -14.06 12.41 -4.39
CA ARG A 32 -13.78 13.86 -4.55
C ARG A 32 -13.63 14.29 -6.01
N ASN A 33 -13.39 13.35 -6.92
CA ASN A 33 -13.28 13.60 -8.37
C ASN A 33 -14.62 13.41 -9.11
N LYS A 34 -15.74 13.37 -8.39
CA LYS A 34 -17.09 13.38 -8.93
C LYS A 34 -17.76 14.67 -8.50
#